data_AF-B4QX71-F1
#
_entry.id   AF-B4QX71-F1
#
_cell.length_a   1.000
_cell.length_b   1.000
_cell.length_c   1.000
_cell.angle_alpha   90.00
_cell.angle_beta   90.00
_cell.angle_gamma   90.00
#
_symmetry.space_group_name_H-M   'P 1'
#
loop_
_entity.id
_entity.type
_entity.pdbx_description
1 polymer ?
#
loop_
_entity_poly.entity_id
_entity_poly.type
_entity_poly.pdbx_seq_one_letter_code
_entity_poly.pdbx_strand_id
1 'polypeptide(L)' 'MISDGQRIDNLIKLIKEGLVDKLLMSHDIHTKHRLTSYGGHGYHHIHTNILPRMFDRGVTLEQVEQMTVTNPANWLAFDP' A
#
# COMPACT_ATOMS: atom_id res chain seq x y z
N MET A 1 -17.82 -2.16 1.33
CA MET A 1 -16.38 -1.85 1.44
C MET A 1 -15.95 -1.20 0.13
N ILE A 2 -15.12 -0.16 0.16
CA ILE A 2 -14.59 0.42 -1.08
C ILE A 2 -13.66 -0.57 -1.80
N SER A 3 -13.66 -0.54 -3.13
CA SER A 3 -12.82 -1.41 -3.97
C SER A 3 -11.35 -0.97 -3.95
N ASP A 4 -10.44 -1.85 -4.41
CA ASP A 4 -9.03 -1.49 -4.58
C ASP A 4 -8.84 -0.30 -5.52
N GLY A 5 -9.64 -0.19 -6.58
CA GLY A 5 -9.61 0.95 -7.48
C GLY A 5 -9.90 2.26 -6.76
N GLN A 6 -10.94 2.28 -5.92
CA GLN A 6 -11.29 3.44 -5.10
C GLN A 6 -10.22 3.74 -4.03
N ARG A 7 -9.60 2.71 -3.44
CA ARG A 7 -8.48 2.88 -2.50
C ARG A 7 -7.26 3.51 -3.18
N ILE A 8 -6.94 3.05 -4.39
CA ILE A 8 -5.87 3.61 -5.22
C ILE A 8 -6.17 5.07 -5.57
N ASP A 9 -7.41 5.39 -5.97
CA ASP A 9 -7.78 6.78 -6.30
C ASP A 9 -7.63 7.73 -5.11
N ASN A 10 -8.04 7.29 -3.91
CA ASN A 10 -7.86 8.06 -2.68
C ASN A 10 -6.36 8.27 -2.37
N LEU A 11 -5.55 7.23 -2.55
CA LEU A 11 -4.10 7.30 -2.31
C LEU A 11 -3.43 8.25 -3.31
N ILE A 12 -3.76 8.16 -4.60
CA ILE A 12 -3.24 9.05 -5.65
C ILE A 12 -3.61 10.51 -5.37
N LYS A 13 -4.82 10.77 -4.86
CA LYS A 13 -5.22 12.13 -4.45
C LYS A 13 -4.26 12.69 -3.39
N LEU A 14 -3.96 11.91 -2.34
CA LEU A 14 -3.04 12.33 -1.28
C LEU A 14 -1.61 12.52 -1.77
N ILE A 15 -1.15 11.67 -2.70
CA ILE A 15 0.15 11.84 -3.36
C ILE A 15 0.19 13.17 -4.13
N LYS A 16 -0.85 13.49 -4.91
CA LYS A 16 -0.94 14.74 -5.68
C LYS A 16 -0.97 15.99 -4.80
N GLU A 17 -1.48 15.86 -3.57
CA GLU A 17 -1.48 16.92 -2.55
C GLU A 17 -0.11 17.05 -1.83
N GLY A 18 0.89 16.23 -2.20
CA GLY A 18 2.24 16.29 -1.64
C GLY A 18 2.40 15.58 -0.30
N LEU A 19 1.48 14.66 0.06
CA LEU A 19 1.45 14.00 1.37
C LEU A 19 2.05 12.58 1.36
N VAL A 20 2.82 12.22 0.34
CA VAL A 20 3.35 10.85 0.15
C VAL A 20 4.21 10.38 1.33
N ASP A 21 4.90 11.29 2.02
CA ASP A 21 5.72 11.06 3.21
C ASP A 21 4.92 10.66 4.46
N LYS A 22 3.60 10.78 4.42
CA LYS A 22 2.68 10.43 5.52
C LYS A 22 1.87 9.17 5.27
N LEU A 23 2.05 8.53 4.12
CA LEU A 23 1.25 7.38 3.70
C LEU A 23 1.92 6.06 4.07
N LEU A 24 1.14 5.15 4.65
CA LEU A 24 1.53 3.77 4.92
C LEU A 24 0.56 2.82 4.19
N MET A 25 1.04 1.63 3.86
CA MET A 25 0.26 0.62 3.13
C MET A 25 0.39 -0.74 3.81
N SER A 26 -0.74 -1.45 3.97
CA SER A 26 -0.76 -2.81 4.53
C SER A 26 -2.03 -3.56 4.09
N HIS A 27 -2.12 -4.84 4.46
CA HIS A 27 -3.16 -5.77 4.03
C HIS A 27 -4.29 -5.96 5.07
N ASP A 28 -4.01 -5.67 6.34
CA ASP A 28 -4.90 -5.97 7.48
C ASP A 28 -5.39 -7.44 7.49
N ILE A 29 -4.47 -8.37 7.23
CA ILE A 29 -4.75 -9.81 7.31
C ILE A 29 -4.78 -10.21 8.78
N HIS A 30 -5.99 -10.39 9.31
CA HIS A 30 -6.25 -10.75 10.72
C HIS A 30 -7.07 -12.05 10.86
N THR A 31 -7.37 -12.75 9.77
CA THR A 31 -8.18 -13.99 9.76
C THR A 31 -7.66 -15.01 8.73
N LYS A 32 -7.87 -16.31 9.00
CA LYS A 32 -7.38 -17.42 8.15
C LYS A 32 -7.85 -17.34 6.70
N HIS A 33 -9.13 -17.01 6.47
CA HIS A 33 -9.70 -16.94 5.12
C HIS A 33 -9.09 -15.84 4.24
N ARG A 34 -8.27 -14.93 4.81
CA ARG A 34 -7.53 -13.92 4.04
C ARG A 34 -6.17 -14.42 3.53
N LEU A 35 -5.70 -15.58 4.00
CA LEU A 35 -4.48 -16.23 3.53
C LEU A 35 -4.74 -17.03 2.24
N THR A 36 -3.71 -17.16 1.41
CA THR A 36 -3.79 -17.88 0.11
C THR A 36 -4.17 -19.35 0.26
N SER A 37 -3.72 -20.01 1.34
CA SER A 37 -4.06 -21.40 1.65
C SER A 37 -5.55 -21.64 1.90
N TYR A 38 -6.32 -20.58 2.13
CA TYR A 38 -7.77 -20.62 2.30
C TYR A 38 -8.51 -19.83 1.21
N GLY A 39 -7.86 -19.55 0.07
CA GLY A 39 -8.45 -18.83 -1.06
C GLY A 39 -8.50 -17.30 -0.92
N GLY A 40 -7.86 -16.74 0.11
CA GLY A 40 -7.75 -15.30 0.31
C GLY A 40 -6.63 -14.64 -0.50
N HIS A 41 -6.53 -13.32 -0.40
CA HIS A 41 -5.57 -12.51 -1.17
C HIS A 41 -4.10 -12.76 -0.81
N GLY A 42 -3.80 -13.03 0.47
CA GLY A 42 -2.43 -13.19 0.96
C GLY A 42 -1.59 -11.90 1.03
N TYR A 43 -0.40 -12.02 1.62
CA TYR A 43 0.53 -10.90 1.81
C TYR A 43 1.25 -10.45 0.53
N HIS A 44 1.10 -11.17 -0.57
CA HIS A 44 1.65 -10.76 -1.87
C HIS A 44 0.71 -9.80 -2.62
N HIS A 45 -0.54 -9.63 -2.16
CA HIS A 45 -1.57 -8.96 -2.93
C HIS A 45 -1.21 -7.52 -3.31
N ILE A 46 -0.60 -6.77 -2.39
CA ILE A 46 -0.12 -5.42 -2.69
C ILE A 46 0.89 -5.46 -3.84
N HIS A 47 1.92 -6.30 -3.75
CA HIS A 47 2.98 -6.36 -4.76
C HIS A 47 2.50 -6.87 -6.11
N THR A 48 1.64 -7.90 -6.14
CA THR A 48 1.26 -8.58 -7.38
C THR A 48 0.04 -7.95 -8.07
N ASN A 49 -0.78 -7.19 -7.35
CA ASN A 49 -2.04 -6.65 -7.90
C ASN A 49 -2.17 -5.14 -7.75
N ILE A 50 -1.80 -4.58 -6.59
CA ILE A 50 -2.03 -3.15 -6.30
C ILE A 50 -0.94 -2.28 -6.93
N LEU A 51 0.34 -2.61 -6.73
CA LEU A 51 1.45 -1.81 -7.27
C LEU A 51 1.42 -1.70 -8.80
N PRO A 52 1.20 -2.79 -9.58
CA PRO A 52 1.07 -2.68 -11.04
C PRO A 52 0.00 -1.67 -11.47
N ARG A 53 -1.18 -1.71 -10.84
CA ARG A 53 -2.28 -0.78 -11.13
C ARG A 53 -1.97 0.67 -10.72
N MET A 54 -1.13 0.87 -9.71
CA MET A 54 -0.66 2.20 -9.32
C MET A 54 0.35 2.75 -10.32
N PHE A 55 1.28 1.91 -10.80
CA PHE A 55 2.21 2.28 -11.87
C PHE A 55 1.47 2.65 -13.16
N ASP A 56 0.45 1.88 -13.54
CA ASP A 56 -0.43 2.20 -14.69
C ASP A 56 -1.13 3.57 -14.56
N ARG A 57 -1.28 4.08 -13.32
CA ARG A 57 -1.87 5.39 -13.02
C ARG A 57 -0.84 6.49 -12.75
N GLY A 58 0.43 6.23 -13.05
CA GLY A 58 1.50 7.21 -12.98
C GLY A 58 2.10 7.44 -11.59
N VAL A 59 1.85 6.56 -10.63
CA VAL A 59 2.61 6.55 -9.37
C VAL A 59 4.04 6.10 -9.70
N THR A 60 5.05 6.80 -9.19
CA THR A 60 6.45 6.47 -9.49
C THR A 60 7.00 5.40 -8.56
N LEU A 61 8.13 4.79 -8.95
CA LEU A 61 8.82 3.84 -8.09
C LEU A 61 9.26 4.48 -6.77
N GLU A 62 9.77 5.71 -6.81
CA GLU A 62 10.21 6.46 -5.64
C GLU A 62 9.05 6.72 -4.66
N GLN A 63 7.85 7.02 -5.18
CA GLN A 63 6.66 7.18 -4.35
C GLN A 63 6.25 5.86 -3.68
N VAL A 64 6.33 4.75 -4.41
CA VAL A 64 6.07 3.41 -3.85
C VAL A 64 7.11 3.06 -2.77
N GLU A 65 8.40 3.28 -3.04
CA GLU A 65 9.46 3.07 -2.05
C GLU A 65 9.26 3.95 -0.82
N GLN A 66 8.86 5.21 -0.99
CA GLN A 66 8.52 6.10 0.12
C GLN A 66 7.45 5.47 1.02
N MET A 67 6.36 4.96 0.44
CA MET A 67 5.23 4.41 1.22
C MET A 67 5.47 3.01 1.80
N THR A 68 6.33 2.21 1.17
CA THR A 68 6.52 0.78 1.50
C THR A 68 7.83 0.48 2.21
N VAL A 69 8.80 1.40 2.17
CA VAL A 69 10.12 1.24 2.80
C VAL A 69 10.41 2.40 3.74
N THR A 70 10.49 3.62 3.21
CA THR A 70 10.96 4.79 3.99
C THR A 70 10.01 5.17 5.11
N ASN A 71 8.73 5.36 4.81
CA ASN A 71 7.73 5.77 5.80
C ASN A 71 7.58 4.71 6.91
N PRO A 72 7.41 3.41 6.62
CA PRO A 72 7.35 2.39 7.68
C PRO A 72 8.63 2.31 8.50
N ALA A 73 9.81 2.41 7.89
CA ALA A 73 11.08 2.39 8.61
C ALA A 73 11.19 3.55 9.59
N ASN A 74 10.81 4.77 9.16
CA ASN A 74 10.79 5.95 10.03
C ASN A 74 9.70 5.86 11.11
N TRP A 75 8.52 5.38 10.75
CA TRP A 75 7.38 5.28 11.69
C TRP A 75 7.62 4.26 12.80
N LEU A 76 8.28 3.15 12.47
CA LEU A 76 8.58 2.07 13.41
C LEU A 76 9.96 2.21 14.06
N ALA A 77 10.76 3.19 13.65
CA ALA A 77 12.03 3.48 14.30
C ALA A 77 11.77 3.88 15.76
N PHE A 78 12.62 3.36 16.65
CA PHE A 78 12.66 3.79 18.04
C PHE A 78 13.69 4.93 18.15
N ASP A 79 13.23 6.10 18.58
CA ASP A 79 14.09 7.24 18.90
C ASP A 79 13.99 7.51 20.41
N PRO A 80 15.04 7.23 21.21
CA PRO A 80 15.02 7.32 22.67
C PRO A 80 14.94 8.74 23.24
#